data_AF-A0A239LE42-F1
#
_entry.id   AF-A0A239LE42-F1
#
_cell.length_a   1.000
_cell.length_b   1.000
_cell.length_c   1.000
_cell.angle_alpha   90.00
_cell.angle_beta   90.00
_cell.angle_gamma   90.00
#
_symmetry.space_group_name_H-M   'P 1'
#
loop_
_entity.id
_entity.type
_entity.pdbx_description
1 polymer ?
#
loop_
_entity_poly.entity_id
_entity_poly.type
_entity_poly.pdbx_seq_one_letter_code
_entity_poly.pdbx_strand_id
1 'polypeptide(L)' 'MTSDEYIPPWHNVADQKPDVDTTVLIFNAGANEPVWLGWFDGEIWRYIDGMPAMPSHWTEIPGGPEA' A
#
# COMPACT_ATOMS: atom_id res chain seq x y z
N MET A 1 26.39 7.73 10.17
CA MET A 1 25.14 8.50 10.17
C MET A 1 24.05 7.47 10.04
N THR A 2 23.26 7.24 11.09
CA THR A 2 22.02 6.48 10.96
C THR A 2 21.08 7.35 10.15
N SER A 3 20.77 6.94 8.92
CA SER A 3 19.68 7.56 8.17
C SER A 3 18.45 7.53 9.08
N ASP A 4 17.85 8.69 9.36
CA ASP A 4 16.54 8.69 10.00
C ASP A 4 15.61 7.86 9.12
N GLU A 5 14.92 6.89 9.72
CA GLU A 5 14.02 5.98 9.01
C GLU A 5 12.88 6.81 8.41
N TYR A 6 12.86 6.94 7.08
CA TYR A 6 11.75 7.56 6.39
C TYR A 6 10.56 6.61 6.41
N ILE A 7 9.51 6.98 7.15
CA ILE A 7 8.25 6.27 7.19
C ILE A 7 7.28 6.99 6.25
N PRO A 8 6.88 6.37 5.11
CA PRO A 8 5.97 7.01 4.18
C PRO A 8 4.58 7.21 4.82
N PRO A 9 3.93 8.37 4.58
CA PRO A 9 2.64 8.68 5.17
C PRO A 9 1.53 7.79 4.60
N TRP A 10 0.51 7.52 5.41
CA TRP A 10 -0.69 6.82 4.93
C TRP A 10 -1.65 7.78 4.23
N HIS A 11 -2.12 7.37 3.05
CA HIS A 11 -3.07 8.10 2.20
C HIS A 11 -4.43 7.42 2.22
N ASN A 12 -5.51 8.18 2.40
CA ASN A 12 -6.86 7.67 2.25
C ASN A 12 -7.16 7.38 0.77
N VAL A 13 -7.67 6.18 0.46
CA VAL A 13 -7.93 5.75 -0.93
C VAL A 13 -8.99 6.59 -1.66
N ALA A 14 -9.84 7.29 -0.91
CA ALA A 14 -10.84 8.21 -1.43
C ALA A 14 -10.22 9.52 -1.93
N ASP A 15 -9.14 9.98 -1.29
CA ASP A 15 -8.49 11.25 -1.59
C ASP A 15 -7.41 11.09 -2.67
N GLN A 16 -6.64 10.01 -2.61
CA GLN A 16 -5.53 9.74 -3.51
C GLN A 16 -5.35 8.24 -3.72
N LYS A 17 -5.01 7.85 -4.96
CA LYS A 17 -4.60 6.49 -5.33
C LYS A 17 -3.12 6.50 -5.72
N PRO A 18 -2.41 5.38 -5.58
CA PRO A 18 -1.09 5.23 -6.16
C PRO A 18 -1.19 5.20 -7.69
N ASP A 19 -0.04 5.23 -8.35
CA ASP A 19 0.02 4.92 -9.78
C ASP A 19 -0.50 3.49 -10.03
N VAL A 20 -1.18 3.30 -11.16
CA VAL A 20 -1.73 2.00 -11.55
C VAL A 20 -0.63 0.95 -11.59
N ASP A 21 -0.94 -0.24 -11.11
CA ASP A 21 -0.03 -1.40 -11.02
C ASP A 21 1.19 -1.20 -10.09
N THR A 22 1.21 -0.12 -9.30
CA THR A 22 2.23 0.07 -8.26
C THR A 22 1.87 -0.75 -7.02
N THR A 23 2.77 -1.65 -6.62
CA THR A 23 2.65 -2.40 -5.37
C THR A 23 2.91 -1.46 -4.18
N VAL A 24 1.97 -1.45 -3.25
CA VAL A 24 1.97 -0.62 -2.04
C VAL A 24 1.59 -1.45 -0.82
N LEU A 25 1.75 -0.88 0.37
CA LEU A 25 1.10 -1.38 1.58
C LEU A 25 -0.33 -0.84 1.62
N ILE A 26 -1.30 -1.69 1.93
CA ILE A 26 -2.71 -1.33 2.07
C ILE A 26 -3.22 -1.68 3.47
N PHE A 27 -4.14 -0.87 3.99
CA PHE A 27 -4.77 -1.09 5.29
C PHE A 27 -6.25 -1.46 5.16
N ASN A 28 -6.61 -2.65 5.62
CA ASN A 28 -7.98 -3.15 5.71
C ASN A 28 -8.29 -3.63 7.14
N ALA A 29 -9.06 -2.85 7.89
CA ALA A 29 -9.41 -3.15 9.28
C ALA A 29 -10.20 -4.46 9.47
N GLY A 30 -10.84 -4.98 8.41
CA GLY A 30 -11.60 -6.24 8.46
C GLY A 30 -10.80 -7.47 8.05
N ALA A 31 -9.54 -7.32 7.62
CA ALA A 31 -8.68 -8.43 7.22
C ALA A 31 -8.04 -9.11 8.45
N ASN A 32 -7.65 -10.38 8.28
CA ASN A 32 -6.89 -11.10 9.31
C ASN A 32 -5.55 -10.40 9.60
N GLU A 33 -4.87 -9.96 8.54
CA GLU A 33 -3.70 -9.10 8.60
C GLU A 33 -4.10 -7.70 8.11
N PRO A 34 -4.25 -6.71 9.01
CA PRO A 34 -4.80 -5.43 8.62
C PRO A 34 -3.91 -4.62 7.67
N VAL A 35 -2.60 -4.86 7.68
CA VAL A 35 -1.66 -4.26 6.73
C VAL A 35 -1.06 -5.36 5.86
N TRP A 36 -1.24 -5.24 4.55
CA TRP A 36 -0.73 -6.22 3.59
C TRP A 36 -0.33 -5.58 2.26
N LEU A 37 0.25 -6.36 1.36
CA LEU A 37 0.59 -5.92 0.01
C LEU A 37 -0.62 -5.92 -0.91
N GLY A 38 -0.73 -4.87 -1.72
CA GLY A 38 -1.74 -4.77 -2.77
C GLY A 38 -1.40 -3.70 -3.81
N TRP A 39 -2.27 -3.53 -4.79
CA TRP A 39 -2.15 -2.52 -5.84
C TRP A 39 -3.52 -2.07 -6.34
N PHE A 40 -3.57 -0.94 -7.02
CA PHE A 40 -4.75 -0.46 -7.75
C PHE A 40 -4.55 -0.73 -9.25
N ASP A 41 -5.47 -1.45 -9.89
CA ASP A 41 -5.33 -1.88 -11.30
C ASP A 41 -5.92 -0.89 -12.32
N GLY A 42 -6.33 0.30 -11.86
CA GLY A 42 -7.04 1.30 -12.66
C GLY A 42 -8.56 1.25 -12.49
N GLU A 43 -9.11 0.14 -12.00
CA GLU A 43 -10.55 -0.05 -11.76
C GLU A 43 -10.85 -0.42 -10.30
N ILE A 44 -10.16 -1.42 -9.76
CA ILE A 44 -10.34 -1.95 -8.41
C ILE A 44 -9.01 -2.13 -7.67
N TRP A 45 -9.11 -2.25 -6.34
CA TRP A 45 -8.00 -2.65 -5.51
C TRP A 45 -7.85 -4.17 -5.49
N ARG A 46 -6.61 -4.65 -5.48
CA ARG A 46 -6.27 -6.07 -5.39
C ARG A 46 -5.23 -6.30 -4.30
N TYR A 47 -5.35 -7.44 -3.62
CA TYR A 47 -4.24 -8.01 -2.84
C TYR A 47 -3.18 -8.57 -3.77
N ILE A 48 -1.99 -8.86 -3.22
CA ILE A 48 -0.85 -9.36 -4.00
C ILE A 48 -1.14 -10.68 -4.76
N ASP A 49 -2.13 -11.46 -4.30
CA ASP A 49 -2.59 -12.70 -4.93
C ASP A 49 -3.61 -12.48 -6.06
N GLY A 50 -3.98 -11.22 -6.36
CA GLY A 50 -4.93 -10.83 -7.38
C GLY A 50 -6.39 -10.78 -6.92
N MET A 51 -6.70 -11.18 -5.68
CA MET A 51 -8.05 -11.15 -5.14
C MET A 51 -8.49 -9.71 -4.84
N PRO A 52 -9.78 -9.37 -4.98
CA PRO A 52 -10.28 -8.03 -4.68
C PRO A 52 -9.99 -7.61 -3.24
N ALA A 53 -9.56 -6.37 -3.06
CA ALA A 53 -9.33 -5.74 -1.76
C ALA A 53 -10.25 -4.52 -1.59
N MET A 54 -10.53 -4.16 -0.33
CA MET A 54 -11.29 -2.95 0.02
C MET A 54 -10.52 -2.15 1.08
N PRO A 55 -9.30 -1.67 0.76
CA PRO A 55 -8.51 -0.93 1.73
C PRO A 55 -9.11 0.46 1.99
N SER A 56 -8.89 0.97 3.20
CA SER A 56 -9.23 2.35 3.55
C SER A 56 -8.06 3.31 3.33
N HIS A 57 -6.83 2.80 3.49
CA HIS A 57 -5.61 3.57 3.31
C HIS A 57 -4.55 2.77 2.58
N TRP A 58 -3.58 3.47 2.00
CA TRP A 58 -2.37 2.90 1.44
C TRP A 58 -1.14 3.73 1.80
N THR A 59 0.04 3.15 1.73
CA THR A 59 1.33 3.86 1.84
C THR A 59 2.37 3.18 0.96
N GLU A 60 3.39 3.93 0.53
CA GLU A 60 4.51 3.37 -0.22
C GLU A 60 5.23 2.28 0.59
N ILE A 61 5.85 1.34 -0.10
CA ILE A 61 6.73 0.37 0.56
C ILE A 61 8.00 1.11 0.96
N PRO A 62 8.42 1.07 2.25
CA PRO A 62 9.68 1.66 2.67
C PRO A 62 10.84 1.16 1.81
N GLY A 63 11.75 2.07 1.45
CA GLY A 63 12.91 1.72 0.63
C GLY A 63 13.77 0.63 1.26
N GLY A 64 14.28 -0.28 0.42
CA GLY A 64 15.31 -1.23 0.82
C GLY A 64 16.69 -0.56 0.95
N PRO A 65 17.72 -1.32 1.36
CA PRO A 65 19.09 -0.83 1.31
C PRO A 65 19.48 -0.42 -0.12
N GLU A 66 20.37 0.56 -0.24
CA GLU A 66 20.99 0.90 -1.53
C GLU A 66 21.72 -0.34 -2.09
N ALA A 67 21.55 -0.58 -3.40
CA ALA A 67 22.14 -1.70 -4.12
C ALA A 67 23.58 -1.43 -4.57
#